data_AF-A0A1H0HLA7-F1
#
_entry.id   AF-A0A1H0HLA7-F1
#
_cell.length_a   1.000
_cell.length_b   1.000
_cell.length_c   1.000
_cell.angle_alpha   90.00
_cell.angle_beta   90.00
_cell.angle_gamma   90.00
#
_symmetry.space_group_name_H-M   'P 1'
#
loop_
_entity.id
_entity.type
_entity.pdbx_description
1 polymer ?
#
loop_
_entity_poly.entity_id
_entity_poly.type
_entity_poly.pdbx_seq_one_letter_code
_entity_poly.pdbx_strand_id
1 'polypeptide(L)'
;MDNTEIYRRLQNLARNVQAIRMPLDRLIELAWRGAETKPDKPAIAGLLRTEAAQRELSLNWESILYRHITGQFILICTALPDNAKDAQALTMRRLNNSREACSFCNLVEGSYATTELVVAKTPVGIPIPTERVHPRCQLTWQRLKLIAQTAPVKASLL
;
A
#
# COMPACT_ATOMS: atom_id res chain seq x y z
N MET A 1 11.37 20.22 -12.87
CA MET A 1 10.13 19.64 -12.31
C MET A 1 10.31 19.53 -10.82
N ASP A 2 9.39 20.07 -10.02
CA ASP A 2 9.49 20.03 -8.55
C ASP A 2 9.24 18.60 -8.04
N ASN A 3 10.08 18.12 -7.13
CA ASN A 3 9.92 16.81 -6.48
C ASN A 3 8.56 16.70 -5.77
N THR A 4 8.06 17.80 -5.22
CA THR A 4 6.73 17.88 -4.58
C THR A 4 5.62 17.45 -5.53
N GLU A 5 5.68 17.90 -6.79
CA GLU A 5 4.66 17.54 -7.79
C GLU A 5 4.73 16.06 -8.16
N ILE A 6 5.93 15.48 -8.18
CA ILE A 6 6.12 14.05 -8.42
C ILE A 6 5.46 13.24 -7.30
N TYR A 7 5.75 13.58 -6.04
CA TYR A 7 5.19 12.88 -4.89
C TYR A 7 3.67 13.05 -4.78
N ARG A 8 3.15 14.26 -5.05
CA ARG A 8 1.71 14.53 -5.08
C ARG A 8 0.99 13.67 -6.11
N ARG A 9 1.52 13.56 -7.33
CA ARG A 9 0.91 12.72 -8.38
C ARG A 9 0.93 11.24 -8.04
N LEU A 10 2.02 10.76 -7.44
CA LEU A 10 2.11 9.39 -6.95
C LEU A 10 1.12 9.12 -5.82
N GLN A 11 1.00 10.04 -4.86
CA GLN A 11 0.01 9.94 -3.79
C GLN A 11 -1.42 9.90 -4.34
N ASN A 12 -1.76 10.79 -5.28
CA ASN A 12 -3.06 10.81 -5.92
C ASN A 12 -3.37 9.48 -6.64
N LEU A 13 -2.38 8.95 -7.38
CA LEU A 13 -2.52 7.63 -8.01
C LEU A 13 -2.75 6.54 -6.95
N ALA A 14 -1.92 6.50 -5.90
CA ALA A 14 -2.01 5.51 -4.84
C ALA A 14 -3.39 5.53 -4.16
N ARG A 15 -3.90 6.71 -3.82
CA ARG A 15 -5.23 6.88 -3.21
C ARG A 15 -6.37 6.37 -4.10
N ASN A 16 -6.25 6.51 -5.42
CA ASN A 16 -7.26 6.04 -6.36
C ASN A 16 -7.27 4.51 -6.55
N VAL A 17 -6.11 3.86 -6.46
CA VAL A 17 -5.98 2.42 -6.79
C VAL A 17 -5.71 1.53 -5.58
N GLN A 18 -5.50 2.10 -4.40
CA GLN A 18 -5.00 1.47 -3.16
C GLN A 18 -3.59 0.87 -3.29
N ALA A 19 -3.34 0.02 -4.28
CA ALA A 19 -2.01 -0.46 -4.60
C ALA A 19 -1.92 -0.96 -6.04
N ILE A 20 -0.72 -0.84 -6.62
CA ILE A 20 -0.46 -1.24 -8.00
C ILE A 20 0.96 -1.76 -8.17
N ARG A 21 1.11 -2.80 -8.99
CA ARG A 21 2.40 -3.40 -9.36
C ARG A 21 2.60 -3.30 -10.86
N MET A 22 3.66 -2.62 -11.31
CA MET A 22 3.99 -2.46 -12.74
C MET A 22 5.41 -1.94 -12.96
N PRO A 23 5.93 -1.95 -14.20
CA PRO A 23 7.18 -1.26 -14.53
C PRO A 23 7.11 0.24 -14.16
N LEU A 24 8.23 0.79 -13.67
CA LEU A 24 8.29 2.18 -13.16
C LEU A 24 7.86 3.20 -14.23
N ASP A 25 8.25 3.00 -15.48
CA ASP A 25 7.88 3.91 -16.57
C ASP A 25 6.37 3.97 -16.80
N ARG A 26 5.69 2.82 -16.70
CA ARG A 26 4.22 2.73 -16.79
C ARG A 26 3.54 3.39 -15.59
N LEU A 27 4.15 3.26 -14.41
CA LEU A 27 3.65 3.90 -13.20
C LEU A 27 3.71 5.42 -13.30
N ILE A 28 4.81 5.97 -13.83
CA ILE A 28 4.98 7.39 -14.11
C ILE A 28 3.96 7.87 -15.15
N GLU A 29 3.78 7.12 -16.25
CA GLU A 29 2.75 7.42 -17.25
C GLU A 29 1.36 7.51 -16.63
N LEU A 30 1.01 6.55 -15.78
CA LEU A 30 -0.30 6.48 -15.16
C LEU A 30 -0.53 7.64 -14.18
N ALA A 31 0.49 8.01 -13.40
CA ALA A 31 0.43 9.15 -12.48
C ALA A 31 0.30 10.51 -13.19
N TRP A 32 0.70 10.59 -14.47
CA TRP A 32 0.56 11.78 -15.32
C TRP A 32 -0.61 11.69 -16.31
N ARG A 33 -1.48 10.69 -16.20
CA ARG A 33 -2.63 10.57 -17.09
C ARG A 33 -3.51 11.82 -16.99
N GLY A 34 -3.76 12.47 -18.12
CA GLY A 34 -4.56 13.71 -18.20
C GLY A 34 -3.81 15.00 -17.86
N ALA A 35 -2.49 14.94 -17.60
CA ALA A 35 -1.67 16.14 -17.47
C ALA A 35 -1.45 16.81 -18.82
N GLU A 36 -1.45 18.15 -18.83
CA GLU A 36 -1.13 18.96 -20.02
C GLU A 36 0.33 18.81 -20.44
N THR A 37 1.22 18.58 -19.47
CA THR A 37 2.66 18.40 -19.68
C THR A 37 3.07 16.94 -19.61
N LYS A 38 3.91 16.51 -20.56
CA LYS A 38 4.48 15.16 -20.55
C LYS A 38 5.57 15.06 -19.46
N PRO A 39 5.59 13.98 -18.67
CA PRO A 39 6.62 13.78 -17.66
C PRO A 39 7.98 13.49 -18.32
N ASP A 40 9.05 14.08 -17.77
CA ASP A 40 10.43 13.62 -18.00
C ASP A 40 10.66 12.30 -17.25
N LYS A 41 10.30 11.19 -17.90
CA LYS A 41 10.35 9.86 -17.28
C LYS A 41 11.75 9.46 -16.83
N PRO A 42 12.83 9.64 -17.62
CA PRO A 42 14.18 9.31 -17.17
C PRO A 42 14.56 10.03 -15.86
N ALA A 43 14.31 11.34 -15.76
CA ALA A 43 14.63 12.10 -14.55
C ALA A 43 13.80 11.63 -13.35
N ILE A 44 12.48 11.47 -13.52
CA ILE A 44 11.59 10.98 -12.46
C ILE A 44 11.99 9.57 -12.02
N ALA A 45 12.26 8.68 -12.97
CA ALA A 45 12.65 7.31 -12.68
C ALA A 45 14.02 7.23 -11.97
N GLY A 46 14.94 8.15 -12.28
CA GLY A 46 16.21 8.31 -11.54
C GLY A 46 15.96 8.67 -10.08
N LEU A 47 15.12 9.68 -9.83
CA LEU A 47 14.74 10.12 -8.48
C LEU A 47 14.06 9.00 -7.68
N LEU A 48 13.04 8.36 -8.24
CA LEU A 48 12.21 7.37 -7.54
C LEU A 48 12.95 6.07 -7.17
N ARG A 49 14.09 5.80 -7.81
CA ARG A 49 14.97 4.69 -7.45
C ARG A 49 15.84 4.99 -6.22
N THR A 50 15.95 6.25 -5.80
CA THR A 50 16.73 6.62 -4.62
C THR A 50 16.00 6.24 -3.33
N GLU A 51 16.77 5.84 -2.32
CA GLU A 51 16.23 5.56 -0.98
C GLU A 51 15.60 6.80 -0.36
N ALA A 52 16.17 7.98 -0.59
CA ALA A 52 15.65 9.26 -0.11
C ALA A 52 14.22 9.52 -0.61
N ALA A 53 13.94 9.33 -1.90
CA ALA A 53 12.60 9.51 -2.46
C ALA A 53 11.60 8.48 -1.91
N GLN A 54 12.02 7.23 -1.74
CA GLN A 54 11.15 6.17 -1.19
C GLN A 54 10.82 6.44 0.29
N ARG A 55 11.79 6.94 1.06
CA ARG A 55 11.59 7.35 2.45
C ARG A 55 10.68 8.56 2.55
N GLU A 56 10.88 9.57 1.70
CA GLU A 56 10.05 10.77 1.65
C GLU A 56 8.58 10.42 1.38
N LEU A 57 8.33 9.57 0.37
CA LEU A 57 6.98 9.09 0.06
C LEU A 57 6.33 8.40 1.27
N SER A 58 7.08 7.50 1.93
CA SER A 58 6.58 6.69 3.05
C SER A 58 6.23 7.52 4.28
N LEU A 59 7.07 8.52 4.59
CA LEU A 59 6.93 9.32 5.81
C LEU A 59 5.94 10.48 5.64
N ASN A 60 5.96 11.16 4.49
CA ASN A 60 5.30 12.46 4.33
C ASN A 60 4.13 12.45 3.33
N TRP A 61 4.00 11.40 2.50
CA TRP A 61 3.01 11.36 1.42
C TRP A 61 2.06 10.15 1.50
N GLU A 62 2.03 9.46 2.65
CA GLU A 62 1.14 8.31 2.88
C GLU A 62 1.18 7.30 1.73
N SER A 63 2.36 7.10 1.16
CA SER A 63 2.56 6.27 -0.02
C SER A 63 3.86 5.51 0.10
N ILE A 64 3.86 4.21 -0.15
CA ILE A 64 5.10 3.43 -0.19
C ILE A 64 5.38 3.04 -1.63
N LEU A 65 6.59 3.37 -2.11
CA LEU A 65 7.11 2.92 -3.39
C LEU A 65 8.34 2.04 -3.14
N TYR A 66 8.38 0.86 -3.73
CA TYR A 66 9.56 0.00 -3.66
C TYR A 66 9.68 -0.93 -4.87
N ARG A 67 10.88 -1.48 -5.09
CA ARG A 67 11.15 -2.45 -6.15
C ARG A 67 10.82 -3.86 -5.64
N HIS A 68 9.90 -4.52 -6.35
CA HIS A 68 9.52 -5.91 -6.13
C HIS A 68 10.62 -6.89 -6.60
N ILE A 69 10.66 -8.10 -6.05
CA ILE A 69 11.58 -9.17 -6.49
C ILE A 69 11.51 -9.50 -7.99
N THR A 70 10.35 -9.28 -8.63
CA THR A 70 10.19 -9.47 -10.09
C THR A 70 10.79 -8.32 -10.92
N GLY A 71 11.39 -7.33 -10.27
CA GLY A 71 11.95 -6.14 -10.91
C GLY A 71 10.92 -5.04 -11.23
N GLN A 72 9.63 -5.31 -11.06
CA GLN A 72 8.56 -4.31 -11.13
C GLN A 72 8.58 -3.40 -9.90
N PHE A 73 7.87 -2.28 -9.96
CA PHE A 73 7.67 -1.40 -8.81
C PHE A 73 6.27 -1.56 -8.25
N ILE A 74 6.17 -1.49 -6.93
CA ILE A 74 4.92 -1.50 -6.20
C ILE A 74 4.72 -0.13 -5.55
N LEU A 75 3.58 0.49 -5.83
CA LEU A 75 3.10 1.70 -5.16
C LEU A 75 1.88 1.34 -4.32
N ILE A 76 1.87 1.77 -3.06
CA ILE A 76 0.84 1.44 -2.07
C ILE A 76 0.39 2.71 -1.37
N CYS A 77 -0.92 2.92 -1.24
CA CYS A 77 -1.51 3.92 -0.37
C CYS A 77 -1.48 3.44 1.08
N THR A 78 -0.92 4.24 1.99
CA THR A 78 -0.90 3.98 3.42
C THR A 78 -1.80 4.90 4.23
N ALA A 79 -2.60 5.74 3.57
CA ALA A 79 -3.64 6.52 4.22
C ALA A 79 -4.65 5.57 4.90
N LEU A 80 -5.03 5.92 6.13
CA LEU A 80 -5.95 5.14 6.96
C LEU A 80 -7.25 5.94 7.15
N PRO A 81 -8.41 5.26 7.26
CA PRO A 81 -9.63 5.93 7.67
C PRO A 81 -9.49 6.46 9.10
N ASP A 82 -10.18 7.55 9.39
CA ASP A 82 -10.22 8.20 10.71
C ASP A 82 -11.31 7.61 11.62
N ASN A 83 -12.19 6.77 11.09
CA ASN A 83 -13.32 6.18 11.80
C ASN A 83 -13.26 4.65 11.83
N ALA A 84 -13.78 4.10 12.93
CA ALA A 84 -13.69 2.69 13.21
C ALA A 84 -14.61 1.82 12.33
N LYS A 85 -15.73 2.37 11.83
CA LYS A 85 -16.67 1.65 10.97
C LYS A 85 -16.02 1.30 9.63
N ASP A 86 -15.37 2.27 8.99
CA ASP A 86 -14.69 2.04 7.72
C ASP A 86 -13.45 1.15 7.90
N ALA A 87 -12.74 1.32 9.03
CA ALA A 87 -11.64 0.43 9.38
C ALA A 87 -12.09 -1.04 9.57
N GLN A 88 -13.25 -1.26 10.19
CA GLN A 88 -13.84 -2.61 10.30
C GLN A 88 -14.19 -3.19 8.93
N ALA A 89 -14.82 -2.41 8.06
CA ALA A 89 -15.16 -2.86 6.71
C ALA A 89 -13.91 -3.28 5.91
N LEU A 90 -12.83 -2.51 6.03
CA LEU A 90 -11.56 -2.82 5.36
C LEU A 90 -10.85 -4.04 5.95
N THR A 91 -10.91 -4.24 7.28
CA THR A 91 -10.25 -5.38 7.93
C THR A 91 -11.02 -6.70 7.78
N MET A 92 -12.34 -6.65 7.59
CA MET A 92 -13.19 -7.83 7.40
C MET A 92 -13.39 -8.22 5.93
N ARG A 93 -12.81 -7.47 4.98
CA ARG A 93 -12.94 -7.76 3.55
C ARG A 93 -12.41 -9.16 3.24
N ARG A 94 -13.23 -9.98 2.59
CA ARG A 94 -12.83 -11.32 2.16
C ARG A 94 -11.81 -11.23 1.02
N LEU A 95 -10.65 -11.86 1.22
CA LEU A 95 -9.65 -12.08 0.19
C LEU A 95 -9.93 -13.41 -0.49
N ASN A 96 -10.06 -13.42 -1.82
CA ASN A 96 -10.26 -14.66 -2.56
C ASN A 96 -9.04 -15.60 -2.42
N ASN A 97 -7.82 -15.06 -2.25
CA ASN A 97 -6.58 -15.80 -2.10
C ASN A 97 -5.76 -15.32 -0.87
N SER A 98 -6.27 -15.47 0.36
CA SER A 98 -5.65 -14.88 1.56
C SER A 98 -4.21 -15.31 1.84
N ARG A 99 -3.76 -16.44 1.31
CA ARG A 99 -2.36 -16.92 1.41
C ARG A 99 -1.42 -16.27 0.39
N GLU A 100 -1.95 -15.74 -0.69
CA GLU A 100 -1.20 -15.17 -1.81
C GLU A 100 -1.44 -13.67 -1.99
N ALA A 101 -2.34 -13.10 -1.20
CA ALA A 101 -2.68 -11.68 -1.24
C ALA A 101 -2.27 -10.97 0.04
N CYS A 102 -1.80 -9.74 -0.08
CA CYS A 102 -1.61 -8.88 1.08
C CYS A 102 -2.96 -8.45 1.66
N SER A 103 -3.14 -8.66 2.96
CA SER A 103 -4.39 -8.35 3.68
C SER A 103 -4.66 -6.85 3.77
N PHE A 104 -3.62 -6.02 3.63
CA PHE A 104 -3.77 -4.57 3.62
C PHE A 104 -3.99 -4.02 2.21
N CYS A 105 -3.08 -4.30 1.27
CA CYS A 105 -3.09 -3.66 -0.04
C CYS A 105 -3.82 -4.48 -1.13
N ASN A 106 -4.27 -5.70 -0.82
CA ASN A 106 -4.96 -6.64 -1.72
C ASN A 106 -4.18 -7.08 -2.96
N LEU A 107 -2.91 -6.67 -3.13
CA LEU A 107 -2.09 -7.18 -4.23
C LEU A 107 -1.85 -8.68 -4.06
N VAL A 108 -2.06 -9.41 -5.17
CA VAL A 108 -1.84 -10.86 -5.26
C VAL A 108 -0.43 -11.11 -5.80
N GLU A 109 0.37 -11.80 -5.00
CA GLU A 109 1.75 -12.17 -5.34
C GLU A 109 1.85 -13.44 -6.17
N GLY A 110 0.81 -14.27 -6.17
CA GLY A 110 0.77 -15.56 -6.86
C GLY A 110 1.56 -16.66 -6.14
N SER A 111 1.35 -17.90 -6.55
CA SER A 111 1.79 -19.11 -5.82
C SER A 111 3.08 -19.76 -6.29
N TYR A 112 3.70 -19.27 -7.38
CA TYR A 112 4.75 -20.03 -8.09
C TYR A 112 6.19 -19.78 -7.62
N ALA A 113 6.45 -18.81 -6.73
CA ALA A 113 7.80 -18.50 -6.19
C ALA A 113 7.72 -17.81 -4.82
N THR A 114 8.88 -17.53 -4.21
CA THR A 114 9.01 -16.82 -2.92
C THR A 114 8.10 -15.59 -2.87
N THR A 115 7.00 -15.68 -2.14
CA THR A 115 6.10 -14.55 -1.95
C THR A 115 6.82 -13.51 -1.11
N GLU A 116 6.77 -12.23 -1.49
CA GLU A 116 7.22 -11.14 -0.60
C GLU A 116 6.34 -10.99 0.65
N LEU A 117 5.31 -11.83 0.79
CA LEU A 117 4.40 -11.83 1.90
C LEU A 117 4.99 -12.52 3.13
N VAL A 118 4.79 -11.90 4.28
CA VAL A 118 5.07 -12.47 5.60
C VAL A 118 3.77 -12.72 6.35
N VAL A 119 3.84 -13.52 7.41
CA VAL A 119 2.70 -13.72 8.33
C VAL A 119 2.35 -12.37 8.95
N ALA A 120 1.08 -11.98 8.84
CA ALA A 120 0.61 -10.73 9.44
C ALA A 120 0.68 -10.82 10.96
N LYS A 121 0.93 -9.70 11.62
CA LYS A 121 0.86 -9.59 13.09
C LYS A 121 -0.28 -8.68 13.54
N THR A 122 -0.89 -9.01 14.67
CA THR A 122 -1.81 -8.14 15.43
C THR A 122 -1.10 -6.85 15.89
N PRO A 123 -1.83 -5.84 16.37
CA PRO A 123 -1.22 -4.61 16.91
C PRO A 123 -0.19 -4.85 18.02
N VAL A 124 -0.34 -5.93 18.80
CA VAL A 124 0.58 -6.33 19.87
C VAL A 124 1.67 -7.31 19.42
N GLY A 125 1.80 -7.56 18.11
CA GLY A 125 2.89 -8.37 17.54
C GLY A 125 2.64 -9.88 17.48
N ILE A 126 1.47 -10.36 17.91
CA ILE A 126 1.10 -11.78 17.82
C ILE A 126 0.81 -12.15 16.35
N PRO A 127 1.40 -13.23 15.80
CA PRO A 127 1.11 -13.69 14.43
C PRO A 127 -0.35 -14.07 14.21
N ILE A 128 -0.87 -13.80 13.00
CA ILE A 128 -2.20 -14.17 12.53
C ILE A 128 -2.03 -15.18 11.39
N PRO A 129 -2.11 -16.50 11.66
CA PRO A 129 -1.70 -17.54 10.70
C PRO A 129 -2.44 -17.52 9.36
N THR A 130 -3.68 -17.04 9.37
CA THR A 130 -4.58 -16.97 8.21
C THR A 130 -4.34 -15.75 7.32
N GLU A 131 -3.54 -14.80 7.77
CA GLU A 131 -3.30 -13.53 7.08
C GLU A 131 -1.84 -13.41 6.62
N ARG A 132 -1.69 -12.74 5.48
CA ARG A 132 -0.41 -12.44 4.86
C ARG A 132 -0.35 -10.96 4.52
N VAL A 133 0.82 -10.35 4.67
CA VAL A 133 1.04 -8.93 4.31
C VAL A 133 2.44 -8.72 3.77
N HIS A 134 2.64 -7.72 2.91
CA HIS A 134 4.00 -7.27 2.62
C HIS A 134 4.65 -6.71 3.90
N PRO A 135 5.96 -6.89 4.10
CA PRO A 135 6.70 -6.29 5.21
C PRO A 135 6.48 -4.80 5.35
N ARG A 136 6.30 -4.10 4.21
CA ARG A 136 6.10 -2.65 4.13
C ARG A 136 4.69 -2.24 4.54
N CYS A 137 3.72 -3.14 4.43
CA CYS A 137 2.33 -2.93 4.83
C CYS A 137 2.05 -3.31 6.29
N GLN A 138 2.95 -4.06 6.94
CA GLN A 138 2.71 -4.64 8.27
C GLN A 138 2.31 -3.60 9.33
N LEU A 139 3.04 -2.48 9.40
CA LEU A 139 2.75 -1.44 10.39
C LEU A 139 1.39 -0.77 10.11
N THR A 140 1.10 -0.46 8.85
CA THR A 140 -0.16 0.15 8.45
C THR A 140 -1.34 -0.78 8.69
N TRP A 141 -1.17 -2.09 8.46
CA TRP A 141 -2.16 -3.11 8.79
C TRP A 141 -2.47 -3.17 10.29
N GLN A 142 -1.44 -3.14 11.13
CA GLN A 142 -1.61 -3.10 12.59
C GLN A 142 -2.38 -1.86 13.03
N ARG A 143 -2.05 -0.69 12.49
CA ARG A 143 -2.76 0.56 12.79
C ARG A 143 -4.21 0.51 12.34
N LEU A 144 -4.50 0.00 11.14
CA LEU A 144 -5.87 -0.18 10.65
C LEU A 144 -6.68 -1.10 11.57
N LYS A 145 -6.09 -2.22 12.02
CA LYS A 145 -6.74 -3.11 12.99
C LYS A 145 -6.99 -2.46 14.34
N LEU A 146 -6.07 -1.62 14.82
CA LEU A 146 -6.26 -0.87 16.05
C LEU A 146 -7.45 0.09 15.93
N ILE A 147 -7.55 0.83 14.82
CA ILE A 147 -8.69 1.73 14.54
C ILE A 147 -10.00 0.92 14.44
N ALA A 148 -9.98 -0.27 13.84
CA ALA A 148 -11.15 -1.13 13.77
C ALA A 148 -11.62 -1.65 15.15
N GLN A 149 -10.70 -1.78 16.11
CA GLN A 149 -11.00 -2.23 17.48
C GLN A 149 -11.58 -1.12 18.37
N THR A 150 -11.41 0.16 18.02
CA THR A 150 -11.98 1.27 18.80
C THR A 150 -13.47 1.51 18.50
N ALA A 151 -14.04 0.81 17.51
CA ALA A 151 -15.48 0.86 17.27
C ALA A 151 -16.21 0.27 18.48
N PRO A 152 -17.28 0.92 18.96
CA PRO A 152 -18.08 0.36 20.04
C PRO A 152 -18.58 -1.01 19.58
N VAL A 153 -18.18 -2.06 20.28
CA VAL A 153 -18.82 -3.36 20.19
C VAL A 153 -20.27 -3.08 20.58
N LYS A 154 -21.22 -3.18 19.63
CA LYS A 154 -22.63 -3.26 20.02
C LYS A 154 -22.72 -4.45 20.96
N ALA A 155 -22.88 -4.18 22.25
CA ALA A 155 -23.26 -5.19 23.21
C ALA A 155 -24.54 -5.82 22.65
N SER A 156 -24.42 -7.03 22.15
CA SER A 156 -25.60 -7.81 21.76
C SER A 156 -26.31 -8.12 23.05
N LEU A 157 -27.32 -7.33 23.38
CA LEU A 157 -28.35 -7.72 24.35
C LEU A 157 -29.16 -8.80 23.66
N LEU A 158 -28.75 -10.06 23.76
CA LEU A 158 -29.55 -11.28 23.59
C LEU A 158 -28.75 -12.47 24.10
#